data_AF-A0A7N4NJI0-F1
#
_entry.id   AF-A0A7N4NJI0-F1
#
_cell.length_a   1.000
_cell.length_b   1.000
_cell.length_c   1.000
_cell.angle_alpha   90.00
_cell.angle_beta   90.00
_cell.angle_gamma   90.00
#
_symmetry.space_group_name_H-M   'P 1'
#
loop_
_entity.id
_entity.type
_entity.pdbx_description
1 polymer ?
#
loop_
_entity_poly.entity_id
_entity_poly.type
_entity_poly.pdbx_seq_one_letter_code
_entity_poly.pdbx_strand_id
1 'polypeptide(L)'
;LFPAALVRSALSRLPVRRGPRAAASRHLHAKKSDFDGKYGLPVFVGGSLFCIGTWVYTLKQYDLEHYVSPVGRVRPKSWKKE
;
A
#
# COMPACT_ATOMS: atom_id res chain seq x y z
N LEU A 1 -13.41 -31.02 -25.90
CA LEU A 1 -13.28 -29.97 -24.85
C LEU A 1 -14.22 -30.22 -23.66
N PHE A 2 -14.22 -31.41 -23.02
CA PHE A 2 -15.06 -31.65 -21.83
C PHE A 2 -14.51 -32.58 -20.72
N PRO A 3 -13.23 -33.02 -20.66
CA PRO A 3 -12.80 -33.89 -19.55
C PRO A 3 -12.49 -33.12 -18.26
N ALA A 4 -12.01 -31.87 -18.35
CA ALA A 4 -11.57 -31.10 -17.19
C ALA A 4 -12.73 -30.66 -16.27
N ALA A 5 -13.88 -30.33 -16.87
CA ALA A 5 -15.06 -29.90 -16.12
C ALA A 5 -15.68 -31.06 -15.32
N LEU A 6 -15.72 -32.26 -15.91
CA LEU A 6 -16.25 -33.45 -15.26
C LEU A 6 -15.39 -33.87 -14.05
N VAL A 7 -14.06 -33.90 -14.21
CA VAL A 7 -13.12 -34.25 -13.14
C VAL A 7 -13.19 -33.25 -11.98
N ARG A 8 -13.30 -31.95 -12.26
CA ARG A 8 -13.42 -30.90 -11.23
C ARG A 8 -14.73 -31.01 -10.44
N SER A 9 -15.82 -31.38 -11.11
CA SER A 9 -17.15 -31.57 -10.50
C SER A 9 -17.26 -32.86 -9.67
N ALA A 10 -16.45 -33.87 -9.97
CA ALA A 10 -16.35 -35.10 -9.16
C ALA A 10 -15.50 -34.87 -7.91
N LEU A 11 -14.38 -34.15 -8.03
CA LEU A 11 -13.50 -33.79 -6.91
C LEU A 11 -14.18 -32.85 -5.90
N SER A 12 -15.06 -31.94 -6.34
CA SER A 12 -15.80 -31.04 -5.45
C SER A 12 -16.88 -31.74 -4.62
N ARG A 13 -17.28 -32.96 -5.00
CA ARG A 13 -18.25 -33.80 -4.28
C ARG A 13 -17.59 -34.73 -3.27
N LEU A 14 -16.26 -34.84 -3.28
CA LEU A 14 -15.55 -35.50 -2.19
C LEU A 14 -15.73 -34.65 -0.93
N PRO A 15 -16.27 -35.22 0.17
CA PRO A 15 -16.28 -34.52 1.44
C PRO A 15 -14.83 -34.40 1.89
N VAL A 16 -14.18 -33.29 1.52
CA VAL A 16 -12.92 -32.86 2.13
C VAL A 16 -13.29 -32.46 3.55
N ARG A 17 -13.39 -33.46 4.43
CA ARG A 17 -13.59 -33.28 5.85
C ARG A 17 -12.29 -32.67 6.37
N ARG A 18 -12.22 -31.33 6.31
CA ARG A 18 -11.25 -30.53 7.04
C ARG A 18 -11.56 -30.76 8.52
N GLY A 19 -11.03 -31.83 9.09
CA GLY A 19 -11.24 -32.14 10.50
C GLY A 19 -10.75 -31.00 11.39
N PRO A 20 -11.16 -30.96 12.67
CA PRO A 20 -10.75 -29.92 13.60
C PRO A 20 -9.23 -29.72 13.66
N ARG A 21 -8.42 -30.75 13.37
CA ARG A 21 -6.96 -30.65 13.19
C ARG A 21 -6.52 -29.68 12.09
N ALA A 22 -7.20 -29.65 10.94
CA ALA A 22 -6.86 -28.76 9.82
C ALA A 22 -7.34 -27.32 10.05
N ALA A 23 -8.39 -27.12 10.84
CA ALA A 23 -8.80 -25.80 11.31
C ALA A 23 -7.85 -25.30 12.42
N ALA A 24 -7.54 -26.16 13.39
CA ALA A 24 -6.61 -25.87 14.49
C ALA A 24 -5.18 -25.59 14.00
N SER A 25 -4.67 -26.34 13.02
CA SER A 25 -3.36 -26.06 12.40
C SER A 25 -3.34 -24.70 11.69
N ARG A 26 -4.45 -24.32 11.03
CA ARG A 26 -4.62 -22.98 10.47
C ARG A 26 -4.68 -21.90 11.54
N HIS A 27 -5.33 -22.14 12.68
CA HIS A 27 -5.33 -21.19 13.80
C HIS A 27 -3.95 -21.05 14.46
N LEU A 28 -3.20 -22.15 14.60
CA LEU A 28 -1.83 -22.14 15.12
C LEU A 28 -0.87 -21.40 14.18
N HIS A 29 -1.04 -21.56 12.86
CA HIS A 29 -0.28 -20.81 11.86
C HIS A 29 -0.74 -19.35 11.71
N ALA A 30 -2.04 -19.05 11.82
CA ALA A 30 -2.59 -17.70 11.75
C ALA A 30 -2.24 -16.85 12.97
N LYS A 31 -1.90 -17.48 14.11
CA LYS A 31 -1.48 -16.78 15.33
C LYS A 31 -0.06 -16.21 15.26
N LYS A 32 0.66 -16.38 14.16
CA LYS A 32 2.05 -15.92 13.99
C LYS A 32 2.16 -14.79 12.97
N SER A 33 1.46 -13.69 13.20
CA SER A 33 1.97 -12.37 12.80
C SER A 33 2.27 -11.54 14.05
N ASP A 34 3.37 -11.88 14.72
CA ASP A 34 3.83 -11.14 15.91
C ASP A 34 4.31 -9.73 15.55
N PHE A 35 4.75 -9.53 14.31
CA PHE A 35 5.27 -8.24 13.85
C PHE A 35 4.15 -7.22 13.65
N ASP A 36 3.12 -7.57 12.88
CA ASP A 36 2.02 -6.63 12.60
C ASP A 36 1.26 -6.27 13.89
N GLY A 37 1.13 -7.22 14.83
CA GLY A 37 0.51 -6.99 16.13
C GLY A 37 1.33 -6.09 17.07
N LYS A 38 2.66 -6.22 17.09
CA LYS A 38 3.53 -5.45 18.02
C LYS A 38 4.03 -4.14 17.42
N TYR A 39 4.36 -4.14 16.14
CA TYR A 39 5.05 -3.04 15.47
C TYR A 39 4.24 -2.43 14.33
N GLY A 40 3.16 -3.06 13.86
CA GLY A 40 2.39 -2.58 12.72
C GLY A 40 1.92 -1.14 12.88
N LEU A 41 1.24 -0.82 13.98
CA LEU A 41 0.78 0.55 14.24
C LEU A 41 1.93 1.55 14.48
N PRO A 42 2.93 1.26 15.34
CA PRO A 42 4.09 2.16 15.53
C PRO A 42 4.88 2.43 14.24
N VAL A 43 5.15 1.39 13.44
CA VAL A 43 5.88 1.51 12.17
C VAL A 43 5.05 2.30 11.16
N PHE A 44 3.75 2.05 11.09
CA PHE A 44 2.86 2.79 10.20
C PHE A 44 2.83 4.29 10.55
N VAL A 45 2.65 4.61 11.84
CA VAL A 45 2.60 6.01 12.31
C VAL A 45 3.96 6.68 12.11
N GLY A 46 5.05 6.05 12.54
CA GLY A 46 6.40 6.60 12.41
C GLY A 46 6.82 6.77 10.94
N GLY A 47 6.56 5.77 10.11
CA GLY A 47 6.82 5.83 8.67
C GLY A 47 5.99 6.90 7.96
N SER A 48 4.72 7.07 8.36
CA SER A 48 3.87 8.12 7.82
C SER A 48 4.35 9.52 8.20
N LEU A 49 4.70 9.74 9.47
CA LEU A 49 5.23 11.01 9.94
C LEU A 49 6.57 11.34 9.29
N PHE A 50 7.47 10.37 9.18
CA PHE A 50 8.74 10.52 8.48
C PHE A 50 8.52 10.89 7.01
N CYS A 51 7.69 10.13 6.29
CA CYS A 51 7.40 10.37 4.87
C CYS A 51 6.82 11.78 4.65
N ILE A 52 5.77 12.14 5.39
CA ILE A 52 5.15 13.47 5.28
C ILE A 52 6.15 14.56 5.64
N GLY A 53 6.89 14.41 6.73
CA GLY A 53 7.87 15.39 7.19
C GLY A 53 8.98 15.64 6.16
N THR A 54 9.59 14.58 5.63
CA THR A 54 10.62 14.67 4.60
C THR A 54 10.09 15.33 3.34
N TRP A 55 8.93 14.90 2.83
CA TRP A 55 8.37 15.49 1.61
C TRP A 55 7.94 16.94 1.80
N VAL A 56 7.31 17.30 2.92
CA VAL A 56 6.96 18.69 3.22
C VAL A 56 8.20 19.57 3.29
N TYR A 57 9.25 19.10 3.97
CA TYR A 57 10.52 19.81 4.04
C TYR A 57 11.14 19.99 2.66
N THR A 58 11.23 18.93 1.86
CA THR A 58 11.71 18.98 0.47
C THR A 58 10.89 19.98 -0.35
N LEU A 59 9.57 19.91 -0.34
CA LEU A 59 8.72 20.82 -1.13
C LEU A 59 8.85 22.29 -0.71
N LYS A 60 9.26 22.56 0.54
CA LYS A 60 9.51 23.92 1.05
C LYS A 60 10.92 24.43 0.75
N GLN A 61 11.92 23.57 0.86
CA GLN A 61 13.34 23.95 0.74
C GLN A 61 13.80 24.00 -0.70
N TYR A 62 13.30 23.08 -1.52
CA TYR A 62 13.46 23.19 -2.95
C TYR A 62 12.50 24.30 -3.37
N ASP A 63 13.02 25.35 -4.02
CA ASP A 63 12.27 26.51 -4.53
C ASP A 63 11.29 26.08 -5.63
N LEU A 64 10.30 25.28 -5.25
CA LEU A 64 9.32 24.67 -6.14
C LEU A 64 8.38 25.71 -6.72
N GLU A 65 8.37 26.90 -6.11
CA GLU A 65 7.79 28.12 -6.65
C GLU A 65 8.24 28.44 -8.09
N HIS A 66 9.43 27.98 -8.47
CA HIS A 66 9.98 28.13 -9.82
C HIS A 66 9.42 27.12 -10.83
N TYR A 67 8.89 25.98 -10.37
CA TYR A 67 8.34 24.90 -11.21
C TYR A 67 6.82 24.95 -11.34
N VAL A 68 6.13 25.72 -10.49
CA VAL A 68 4.69 25.97 -10.61
C VAL A 68 4.41 27.08 -11.63
N SER A 69 3.28 26.95 -12.32
CA SER A 69 2.88 27.92 -13.35
C SER A 69 2.82 29.35 -12.79
N PRO A 70 3.40 30.33 -13.48
CA PRO A 70 3.37 31.74 -13.06
C PRO A 70 2.00 32.40 -13.30
N VAL A 71 1.10 31.75 -14.05
CA VAL A 71 -0.22 32.31 -14.43
C VAL A 71 -1.05 32.59 -13.18
N GLY A 72 -1.49 33.84 -13.03
CA GLY A 72 -2.28 34.28 -11.87
C GLY A 72 -1.47 34.51 -10.59
N ARG A 73 -0.15 34.27 -10.59
CA ARG A 73 0.73 34.43 -9.42
C ARG A 73 1.80 35.51 -9.60
N VAL A 74 2.41 35.58 -10.78
CA VAL A 74 3.53 36.48 -11.07
C VAL A 74 3.08 37.58 -12.04
N ARG A 75 3.35 38.85 -11.71
CA ARG A 75 3.14 39.96 -12.65
C ARG A 75 4.29 39.99 -13.67
N PRO A 76 4.01 39.95 -14.99
CA PRO A 76 5.05 40.06 -16.01
C PRO A 76 5.79 41.40 -15.88
N LYS A 77 7.11 41.37 -15.91
CA LYS A 77 7.98 42.56 -15.98
C LYS A 77 8.51 42.71 -17.39
N SER A 78 8.64 43.94 -17.89
CA SER A 78 9.34 44.17 -19.16
C SER A 78 10.78 43.68 -19.03
N TRP A 79 11.20 42.84 -19.98
CA TRP A 79 12.52 42.20 -19.96
C TRP A 79 13.51 42.87 -20.91
N LYS A 80 13.02 43.62 -21.90
CA LYS A 80 13.85 44.40 -22.82
C LYS A 80 14.20 45.74 -22.15
N LYS A 81 15.49 46.00 -22.00
CA LYS A 81 16.00 47.35 -21.72
C LYS A 81 16.16 48.08 -23.06
N GLU A 82 15.87 49.37 -23.06
CA GLU A 82 16.08 50.25 -24.23
C GLU A 82 17.55 50.31 -24.62
#